data_AF-A0A921BBY6-F1
#
_entry.id   AF-A0A921BBY6-F1
#
_cell.length_a   1.000
_cell.length_b   1.000
_cell.length_c   1.000
_cell.angle_alpha   90.00
_cell.angle_beta   90.00
_cell.angle_gamma   90.00
#
_symmetry.space_group_name_H-M   'P 1'
#
loop_
_entity.id
_entity.type
_entity.pdbx_description
1 polymer ?
#
loop_
_entity_poly.entity_id
_entity_poly.type
_entity_poly.pdbx_seq_one_letter_code
_entity_poly.pdbx_strand_id
1 'polypeptide(L)' 'MKLYNIDGCGYCAMVRNELAKKGLEYEKIDVAWSPPRKKRSL' A
#
# COMPACT_ATOMS: atom_id res chain seq x y z
N MET A 1 4.25 -11.81 -9.29
CA MET A 1 3.51 -11.66 -8.01
C MET A 1 2.72 -10.35 -8.04
N LYS A 2 1.59 -10.24 -7.35
CA LYS A 2 0.83 -8.99 -7.24
C LYS A 2 1.12 -8.30 -5.90
N LEU A 3 1.36 -6.99 -5.93
CA LEU A 3 1.55 -6.16 -4.75
C LEU A 3 0.49 -5.07 -4.70
N TYR A 4 -0.46 -5.21 -3.78
CA TYR A 4 -1.48 -4.20 -3.56
C TYR A 4 -0.90 -3.03 -2.76
N ASN A 5 -1.05 -1.82 -3.27
CA ASN A 5 -0.47 -0.61 -2.73
C ASN A 5 -1.56 0.41 -2.42
N ILE A 6 -1.53 0.98 -1.22
CA ILE A 6 -2.36 2.13 -0.85
C ILE A 6 -1.50 3.39 -0.98
N ASP A 7 -2.01 4.43 -1.62
CA ASP A 7 -1.31 5.71 -1.68
C ASP A 7 -1.17 6.34 -0.28
N GLY A 8 0.00 6.93 0.01
CA GLY A 8 0.31 7.46 1.35
C GLY A 8 0.55 6.41 2.45
N CYS A 9 0.57 5.11 2.11
CA CYS A 9 0.84 4.04 3.07
C CYS A 9 2.35 3.84 3.32
N GLY A 10 2.84 4.25 4.49
CA GLY A 10 4.25 4.10 4.87
C GLY A 10 4.74 2.63 4.87
N TYR A 11 3.92 1.70 5.35
CA TYR A 11 4.27 0.27 5.31
C TYR A 11 4.36 -0.28 3.88
N CYS A 12 3.50 0.19 2.98
CA CYS A 12 3.51 -0.20 1.57
C CYS A 12 4.81 0.28 0.89
N ALA A 13 5.35 1.44 1.30
CA ALA A 13 6.65 1.90 0.84
C ALA A 13 7.81 1.00 1.33
N MET A 14 7.77 0.54 2.59
CA MET A 14 8.79 -0.36 3.14
C MET A 14 8.85 -1.70 2.37
N VAL A 15 7.70 -2.30 2.10
CA VAL A 15 7.64 -3.57 1.34
C VAL A 15 8.20 -3.40 -0.07
N ARG A 16 7.83 -2.33 -0.78
CA ARG A 16 8.39 -2.01 -2.11
C ARG A 16 9.90 -1.87 -2.09
N ASN A 17 10.44 -1.22 -1.06
CA ASN A 17 11.88 -1.05 -0.88
C ASN A 17 12.60 -2.40 -0.70
N GLU A 18 12.08 -3.30 0.14
CA GLU A 18 12.72 -4.60 0.33
C GLU A 18 12.59 -5.52 -0.88
N LEU A 19 11.48 -5.45 -1.62
CA LEU A 19 11.35 -6.19 -2.88
C LEU A 19 12.35 -5.69 -3.93
N ALA A 20 12.57 -4.37 -4.01
CA ALA A 20 13.57 -3.78 -4.89
C ALA A 20 14.99 -4.21 -4.52
N LYS A 21 15.36 -4.21 -3.23
CA LYS A 21 16.68 -4.70 -2.78
C LYS A 21 16.92 -6.17 -3.10
N LYS A 22 15.86 -6.98 -3.15
CA LYS A 22 15.91 -8.40 -3.50
C LYS A 22 15.84 -8.66 -5.01
N GLY A 23 15.62 -7.63 -5.83
CA GLY A 23 15.47 -7.77 -7.28
C GLY A 23 14.23 -8.58 -7.69
N LEU A 24 13.18 -8.57 -6.86
CA LEU A 24 11.96 -9.33 -7.13
C LEU A 24 10.96 -8.49 -7.93
N GLU A 25 10.54 -9.03 -9.08
CA GLU A 25 9.52 -8.39 -9.90
C GLU A 25 8.11 -8.63 -9.36
N TYR A 26 7.30 -7.57 -9.39
CA TYR A 26 5.91 -7.61 -8.98
C TYR A 26 5.06 -6.63 -9.80
N GLU A 27 3.81 -7.00 -10.01
CA GLU A 27 2.77 -6.12 -10.55
C GLU A 27 2.20 -5.28 -9.42
N LYS A 28 2.38 -3.96 -9.47
CA LYS A 28 1.83 -3.02 -8.49
C LYS A 28 0.37 -2.72 -8.84
N ILE A 29 -0.54 -2.96 -7.88
CA ILE A 29 -1.97 -2.66 -8.02
C ILE A 29 -2.33 -1.59 -6.98
N ASP A 30 -2.56 -0.36 -7.43
CA ASP A 30 -2.99 0.72 -6.55
C ASP A 30 -4.47 0.54 -6.16
N VAL A 31 -4.74 0.58 -4.85
CA VAL A 31 -6.09 0.45 -4.30
C VAL A 31 -6.44 1.67 -3.46
N ALA A 32 -7.70 2.12 -3.58
CA ALA A 32 -8.20 3.23 -2.81
C ALA A 32 -8.31 2.86 -1.32
N TRP A 33 -7.77 3.69 -0.45
CA TRP A 33 -8.03 3.57 0.99
C TRP A 33 -9.42 4.10 1.29
N SER A 34 -10.30 3.23 1.79
CA SER A 34 -11.58 3.64 2.36
C SER A 34 -11.45 3.62 3.88
N PRO A 35 -11.03 4.72 4.52
CA PRO A 35 -10.97 4.77 5.97
C PRO A 35 -12.39 4.51 6.51
N PRO A 36 -12.53 3.77 7.62
CA PRO A 36 -13.82 3.66 8.28
C PRO A 36 -14.35 5.07 8.54
N ARG A 37 -15.56 5.37 8.04
CA ARG A 37 -16.22 6.66 8.25
C ARG A 37 -16.17 6.94 9.76
N LYS A 38 -15.37 7.92 10.18
CA LYS A 38 -15.49 8.47 11.53
C LYS A 38 -16.92 8.98 11.62
N LYS A 39 -17.77 8.34 12.44
CA LYS A 39 -18.99 8.99 12.91
C LYS A 39 -18.49 10.23 13.65
N ARG A 40 -18.65 11.39 13.02
CA ARG A 40 -18.39 12.67 13.67
C ARG A 40 -19.47 12.76 14.75
N SER A 41 -19.11 12.47 16.00
CA SER A 41 -19.96 12.80 17.14
C SER A 41 -20.10 14.32 17.14
N LEU A 42 -21.27 14.77 16.70
CA LEU A 42 -21.77 16.13 16.92
C LEU A 42 -22.18 16.27 18.38
#